data_AF-A0A9J6FTH2-F1
#
_entry.id   AF-A0A9J6FTH2-F1
#
_cell.length_a   1.000
_cell.length_b   1.000
_cell.length_c   1.000
_cell.angle_alpha   90.00
_cell.angle_beta   90.00
_cell.angle_gamma   90.00
#
_symmetry.space_group_name_H-M   'P 1'
#
loop_
_entity.id
_entity.type
_entity.pdbx_description
1 polymer ?
#
loop_
_entity_poly.entity_id
_entity_poly.type
_entity_poly.pdbx_seq_one_letter_code
_entity_poly.pdbx_strand_id
1 'polypeptide(L)' 'MAGTNSDEHHLDYATFHFDTKAIHAGQEADQWTSRAVVPPISLATTFAQRLPSEPFVSTPRITL' A
#
# COMPACT_ATOMS: atom_id res chain seq x y z
N MET A 1 -48.83 -15.48 2.26
CA MET A 1 -47.74 -14.87 3.04
C MET A 1 -46.45 -15.16 2.30
N ALA A 2 -45.97 -14.20 1.51
CA ALA A 2 -44.71 -14.33 0.80
C ALA A 2 -43.58 -14.22 1.84
N GLY A 3 -42.88 -15.32 2.09
CA GLY A 3 -41.62 -15.29 2.82
C GLY A 3 -40.57 -14.66 1.92
N THR A 4 -40.33 -13.37 2.08
CA THR A 4 -39.14 -12.72 1.52
C THR A 4 -37.98 -13.07 2.45
N ASN A 5 -37.23 -14.13 2.10
CA ASN A 5 -35.98 -14.46 2.77
C ASN A 5 -35.02 -13.29 2.58
N SER A 6 -34.83 -12.49 3.61
CA SER A 6 -33.96 -11.31 3.63
C SER A 6 -32.50 -11.67 3.84
N ASP A 7 -31.99 -12.67 3.12
CA ASP A 7 -30.61 -13.15 3.21
C ASP A 7 -29.79 -12.72 1.98
N GLU A 8 -29.98 -11.48 1.52
CA GLU A 8 -29.11 -10.90 0.50
C GLU A 8 -27.96 -10.14 1.15
N HIS A 9 -26.97 -10.88 1.66
CA HIS A 9 -25.60 -10.34 1.75
C HIS A 9 -25.04 -10.26 0.32
N HIS A 10 -25.55 -9.31 -0.47
CA HIS A 10 -24.98 -8.93 -1.75
C HIS A 10 -23.59 -8.37 -1.46
N LEU A 11 -22.57 -9.22 -1.56
CA LEU A 11 -21.19 -8.79 -1.52
C LEU A 11 -21.02 -7.84 -2.70
N ASP A 12 -20.87 -6.55 -2.40
CA ASP A 12 -20.64 -5.53 -3.42
C ASP A 12 -19.21 -5.71 -3.96
N TYR A 13 -19.06 -6.69 -4.85
CA TYR A 13 -17.82 -7.03 -5.52
C TYR A 13 -17.25 -5.84 -6.29
N ALA A 14 -18.07 -4.84 -6.65
CA ALA A 14 -17.63 -3.63 -7.32
C ALA A 14 -16.85 -2.69 -6.38
N THR A 15 -17.12 -2.68 -5.08
CA THR A 15 -16.40 -1.82 -4.09
C THR A 15 -15.00 -2.31 -3.71
N PHE A 16 -14.66 -3.57 -3.98
CA PHE A 16 -13.37 -4.11 -3.56
C PHE A 16 -12.21 -3.67 -4.47
N HIS A 17 -12.49 -3.23 -5.70
CA HIS A 17 -11.52 -2.73 -6.70
C HIS A 17 -10.27 -3.62 -6.83
N PHE A 18 -10.45 -4.94 -6.79
CA PHE A 18 -9.35 -5.90 -6.70
C PHE A 18 -8.37 -5.75 -7.87
N ASP A 19 -8.88 -5.74 -9.11
CA ASP A 19 -8.05 -5.67 -10.31
C ASP A 19 -7.17 -4.40 -10.31
N THR A 20 -7.75 -3.26 -9.97
CA THR A 20 -7.01 -1.99 -9.84
C THR A 20 -5.94 -2.08 -8.76
N LYS A 21 -6.28 -2.61 -7.59
CA LYS A 21 -5.31 -2.75 -6.49
C LYS A 21 -4.20 -3.73 -6.84
N ALA A 22 -4.50 -4.83 -7.54
CA ALA A 22 -3.52 -5.80 -7.98
C ALA A 22 -2.48 -5.18 -8.93
N ILE A 23 -2.89 -4.20 -9.75
CA ILE A 23 -2.01 -3.50 -10.67
C ILE A 23 -1.25 -2.35 -10.00
N HIS A 24 -1.88 -1.58 -9.11
CA HIS A 24 -1.32 -0.30 -8.64
C HIS A 24 -0.78 -0.30 -7.21
N ALA A 25 -1.27 -1.17 -6.32
CA ALA A 25 -0.86 -1.14 -4.92
C ALA A 25 0.65 -1.42 -4.78
N GLY A 26 1.37 -0.51 -4.13
CA GLY A 26 2.82 -0.59 -3.96
C GLY A 26 3.65 -0.24 -5.20
N GLN A 27 3.01 0.20 -6.29
CA GLN A 27 3.67 0.63 -7.53
C GLN A 27 3.73 2.16 -7.66
N GLU A 28 3.46 2.92 -6.59
CA GLU A 28 3.47 4.39 -6.64
C GLU A 28 4.83 4.90 -7.07
N ALA A 29 4.87 5.62 -8.20
CA ALA A 29 6.13 6.04 -8.82
C ALA A 29 6.93 7.04 -7.95
N ASP A 30 6.26 7.77 -7.07
CA ASP A 30 6.88 8.75 -6.16
C ASP A 30 7.76 8.11 -5.07
N GLN A 31 7.62 6.80 -4.84
CA GLN A 31 8.49 6.03 -3.95
C GLN A 31 9.92 5.92 -4.50
N TRP A 32 10.11 6.12 -5.81
CA TRP A 32 11.40 5.98 -6.49
C TRP A 32 11.88 7.33 -7.02
N THR A 33 13.13 7.69 -6.75
CA THR A 33 13.73 8.95 -7.24
C THR A 33 13.70 9.07 -8.77
N SER A 34 13.69 7.94 -9.49
CA SER A 34 13.58 7.87 -10.95
C SER A 34 12.16 8.02 -11.50
N ARG A 35 11.13 7.94 -10.64
CA ARG A 35 9.70 7.84 -11.03
C ARG A 35 9.39 6.64 -11.93
N ALA A 36 10.09 5.53 -11.71
CA ALA A 36 9.77 4.29 -12.41
C ALA A 36 8.35 3.81 -12.03
N VAL A 37 7.53 3.53 -13.05
CA VAL A 37 6.16 3.00 -12.87
C VAL A 37 6.19 1.55 -12.40
N VAL A 38 7.21 0.80 -12.77
CA VAL A 38 7.47 -0.55 -12.27
C VAL A 38 8.59 -0.46 -11.22
N PRO A 39 8.39 -0.95 -9.98
CA PRO A 39 9.38 -0.95 -8.93
C PRO A 39 10.69 -1.62 -9.35
N PRO A 40 11.84 -1.02 -9.01
CA PRO A 40 13.14 -1.65 -9.20
C PRO A 40 13.27 -2.95 -8.40
N ILE A 41 14.02 -3.92 -8.95
CA ILE A 41 14.40 -5.13 -8.21
C ILE A 41 15.61 -4.79 -7.34
N SER A 42 15.41 -4.68 -6.01
CA SER A 42 16.50 -4.48 -5.06
C SER A 42 17.17 -5.82 -4.73
N LEU A 43 18.36 -6.05 -5.30
CA LEU A 43 19.21 -7.20 -4.99
C LEU A 43 20.27 -6.89 -3.92
N ALA A 44 20.20 -5.71 -3.30
CA ALA A 44 21.15 -5.33 -2.27
C ALA A 44 20.99 -6.23 -1.03
N THR A 45 22.11 -6.72 -0.50
CA THR A 45 22.12 -7.51 0.74
C THR A 45 22.23 -6.63 1.99
N THR A 46 22.48 -5.33 1.82
CA THR A 46 22.62 -4.35 2.90
C THR A 46 22.22 -2.95 2.42
N PHE A 47 21.88 -2.05 3.35
CA PHE A 47 21.52 -0.66 3.09
C PHE A 47 22.37 0.29 3.94
N ALA A 48 22.77 1.43 3.39
CA ALA A 48 23.60 2.40 4.10
C ALA A 48 22.86 3.02 5.30
N GLN A 49 23.52 3.05 6.46
CA GLN A 49 23.01 3.72 7.67
C GLN A 49 23.52 5.16 7.72
N ARG A 50 22.68 6.08 8.23
CA ARG A 50 23.09 7.48 8.42
C ARG A 50 24.20 7.61 9.47
N LEU A 51 24.06 6.89 10.58
CA LEU A 51 25.00 6.80 11.69
C LEU A 51 24.97 5.38 12.29
N PRO A 52 26.04 4.92 12.95
CA PRO A 52 26.05 3.62 13.62
C PRO A 52 24.92 3.50 14.65
N SER A 53 24.15 2.41 14.57
CA SER A 53 23.12 2.03 15.55
C SER A 53 21.99 3.05 15.77
N GLU A 54 21.80 4.01 14.85
CA GLU A 54 20.71 4.98 14.95
C GLU A 54 19.40 4.42 14.37
N PRO A 55 18.32 4.29 15.16
CA PRO A 55 17.03 3.88 14.64
C PRO A 55 16.41 4.99 13.78
N PHE A 56 15.69 4.61 12.71
CA PHE A 56 14.87 5.56 11.98
C PHE A 56 13.63 5.91 12.82
N VAL A 57 13.67 7.05 13.49
CA VAL A 57 12.52 7.57 14.25
C VAL A 57 11.76 8.55 13.36
N SER A 58 10.58 8.15 12.87
CA SER A 58 9.64 9.08 12.26
C SER A 58 9.05 9.96 13.37
N THR A 59 9.64 11.12 13.64
CA THR A 59 9.07 12.07 14.60
C THR A 59 7.68 12.49 14.11
N PRO A 60 6.59 12.31 14.89
CA PRO A 60 5.31 12.89 14.53
C PRO A 60 5.45 14.41 14.57
N ARG A 61 5.24 15.08 13.43
CA ARG A 61 5.20 16.54 13.33
C ARG A 61 3.88 17.05 13.92
N ILE A 62 3.78 17.11 15.24
CA ILE A 62 2.76 17.94 15.91
C ILE A 62 3.39 19.32 16.11
N THR A 63 3.02 20.27 15.25
CA THR A 63 3.25 21.69 15.48
C THR A 63 2.24 22.15 16.53
N LEU A 64 2.73 22.67 17.66
CA LEU A 64 1.93 23.38 18.68
C LEU A 64 1.44 24.73 18.13
#